data_AF-A0A840PM36-F1
#
_entry.id   AF-A0A840PM36-F1
#
_cell.length_a   1.000
_cell.length_b   1.000
_cell.length_c   1.000
_cell.angle_alpha   90.00
_cell.angle_beta   90.00
_cell.angle_gamma   90.00
#
_symmetry.space_group_name_H-M   'P 1'
#
loop_
_entity.id
_entity.type
_entity.pdbx_description
1 polymer ?
#
loop_
_entity_poly.entity_id
_entity_poly.type
_entity_poly.pdbx_seq_one_letter_code
_entity_poly.pdbx_strand_id
1 'polypeptide(L)'
;MSDHKPYTYVTVSLAPDKAPRVSVAFHTPDVDVHAWVLNGRRPCLDLNTREANVSISTTGGGDGVTEQDLALAREIFSAAARYLADCERLHSQTSAENAASDAA
;
A
#
# COMPACT_ATOMS: atom_id res chain seq x y z
N MET A 1 16.56 2.93 19.33
CA MET A 1 15.87 3.02 18.02
C MET A 1 14.60 3.77 18.26
N SER A 2 14.41 4.94 17.64
CA SER A 2 13.19 5.73 17.84
C SER A 2 12.00 4.96 17.32
N ASP A 3 10.97 4.85 18.16
CA ASP A 3 9.70 4.18 17.89
C ASP A 3 8.93 5.00 16.83
N HIS A 4 9.16 4.72 15.54
CA HIS A 4 8.46 5.44 14.47
C HIS A 4 7.05 4.85 14.35
N LYS A 5 6.08 5.48 15.00
CA LYS A 5 4.68 5.05 14.92
C LYS A 5 4.20 5.08 13.47
N PRO A 6 3.30 4.15 13.06
CA PRO A 6 2.72 4.19 11.74
C PRO A 6 2.08 5.54 11.45
N TYR A 7 2.26 6.06 10.24
CA TYR A 7 1.69 7.35 9.83
C TYR A 7 1.24 7.30 8.37
N THR A 8 0.20 8.07 8.07
CA THR A 8 -0.35 8.21 6.72
C THR A 8 -0.22 9.66 6.31
N TYR A 9 0.23 9.92 5.09
CA TYR A 9 0.16 11.26 4.53
C TYR A 9 -0.27 11.23 3.08
N VAL A 10 -0.95 12.33 2.69
CA VAL A 10 -1.35 12.60 1.32
C VAL A 10 -0.40 13.65 0.77
N THR A 11 0.21 13.37 -0.37
CA THR A 11 1.04 14.35 -1.08
C THR A 11 0.31 14.80 -2.33
N VAL A 12 0.15 16.12 -2.46
CA VAL A 12 -0.32 16.77 -3.69
C VAL A 12 0.86 17.56 -4.26
N SER A 13 1.30 17.20 -5.47
CA SER A 13 2.35 17.93 -6.18
C SER A 13 1.74 18.73 -7.31
N LEU A 14 1.90 20.05 -7.25
CA LEU A 14 1.49 21.02 -8.26
C LEU A 14 2.75 21.67 -8.83
N ALA A 15 2.94 21.58 -10.15
CA ALA A 15 4.00 22.28 -10.85
C ALA A 15 3.41 22.97 -12.08
N PRO A 16 3.92 24.17 -12.45
CA PRO A 16 3.55 24.80 -13.72
C PRO A 16 3.78 23.82 -14.87
N ASP A 17 2.84 23.77 -15.81
CA ASP A 17 2.89 22.94 -17.03
C ASP A 17 2.93 21.42 -16.80
N LYS A 18 2.58 20.93 -15.60
CA LYS A 18 2.44 19.50 -15.31
C LYS A 18 1.04 19.17 -14.79
N ALA A 19 0.54 18.00 -15.16
CA ALA A 19 -0.68 17.46 -14.56
C ALA A 19 -0.48 17.31 -13.04
N PRO A 20 -1.44 17.78 -12.20
CA PRO A 20 -1.40 17.56 -10.76
C PRO A 20 -1.23 16.08 -10.43
N ARG A 21 -0.30 15.77 -9.50
CA ARG A 21 -0.10 14.41 -8.98
C ARG A 21 -0.64 14.34 -7.55
N VAL A 22 -1.55 13.41 -7.31
CA VAL A 22 -1.99 13.03 -5.96
C VAL A 22 -1.43 11.64 -5.66
N SER A 23 -0.79 11.50 -4.51
CA SER A 23 -0.32 10.21 -4.00
C SER A 23 -0.72 10.03 -2.54
N VAL A 24 -1.06 8.79 -2.18
CA VAL A 24 -1.31 8.38 -0.80
C VAL A 24 -0.23 7.40 -0.39
N ALA A 25 0.35 7.61 0.79
CA ALA A 25 1.41 6.79 1.35
C ALA A 25 1.02 6.27 2.74
N PHE A 26 1.27 4.99 2.99
CA PHE A 26 1.14 4.36 4.30
C PHE A 26 2.52 3.91 4.78
N HIS A 27 2.95 4.46 5.91
CA HIS A 27 4.28 4.22 6.45
C HIS A 27 4.21 3.48 7.77
N THR A 28 5.12 2.53 7.90
CA THR A 28 5.67 2.01 9.15
C THR A 28 7.19 2.30 9.15
N PRO A 29 7.95 2.03 10.23
CA PRO A 29 9.41 2.20 10.19
C PRO A 29 10.09 1.39 9.07
N ASP A 30 9.50 0.25 8.71
CA ASP A 30 10.15 -0.78 7.88
C ASP A 30 9.55 -0.90 6.49
N VAL A 31 8.31 -0.42 6.29
CA VAL A 31 7.55 -0.56 5.06
C VAL A 31 6.85 0.74 4.71
N ASP A 32 6.95 1.10 3.44
CA ASP A 32 6.26 2.20 2.80
C ASP A 32 5.45 1.70 1.60
N VAL A 33 4.16 2.06 1.54
CA VAL A 33 3.25 1.69 0.44
C VAL A 33 2.67 2.93 -0.20
N HIS A 34 2.92 3.13 -1.51
CA HIS A 34 2.43 4.29 -2.26
C HIS A 34 1.56 3.88 -3.43
N ALA A 35 0.45 4.58 -3.62
CA ALA A 35 -0.31 4.54 -4.86
C ALA A 35 -0.42 5.94 -5.48
N TRP A 36 -0.25 6.03 -6.80
CA TRP A 36 -0.46 7.27 -7.55
C TRP A 36 -0.80 6.99 -9.02
N VAL A 37 -1.21 8.03 -9.73
CA VAL A 37 -1.43 7.96 -11.18
C VAL A 37 -0.43 8.89 -11.88
N LEU A 38 0.46 8.31 -12.68
CA LEU A 38 1.42 9.05 -13.49
C LEU A 38 0.71 9.67 -14.69
N ASN A 39 0.86 11.00 -14.84
CA ASN A 39 0.27 11.81 -15.91
C ASN A 39 -1.25 11.62 -16.07
N GLY A 40 -1.96 11.24 -15.00
CA GLY A 40 -3.41 10.97 -15.04
C GLY A 40 -3.82 9.74 -15.85
N ARG A 41 -2.89 8.91 -16.30
CA ARG A 41 -3.16 7.79 -17.23
C ARG A 41 -2.61 6.44 -16.80
N ARG A 42 -1.54 6.42 -16.01
CA ARG A 42 -0.85 5.18 -15.64
C ARG A 42 -0.88 4.99 -14.13
N PRO A 43 -1.71 4.08 -13.59
CA PRO A 43 -1.68 3.76 -12.17
C PRO A 43 -0.35 3.07 -11.83
N CYS A 44 0.18 3.43 -10.67
CA CYS A 44 1.41 2.92 -10.11
C CYS A 44 1.16 2.55 -8.65
N LEU A 45 1.72 1.42 -8.22
CA LEU A 45 1.74 0.94 -6.84
C LEU A 45 3.19 0.59 -6.50
N ASP A 46 3.74 1.23 -5.46
CA ASP A 46 5.04 0.88 -4.90
C ASP A 46 4.89 0.30 -3.52
N LEU A 47 5.70 -0.73 -3.27
CA LEU A 47 5.98 -1.28 -1.95
C LEU A 47 7.49 -1.19 -1.73
N ASN A 48 7.91 -0.36 -0.78
CA ASN A 48 9.31 -0.14 -0.48
C ASN A 48 9.60 -0.58 0.95
N THR A 49 10.65 -1.40 1.10
CA THR A 49 11.22 -1.78 2.39
C THR A 49 12.70 -1.39 2.39
N ARG A 50 13.40 -1.64 3.50
CA ARG A 50 14.85 -1.39 3.55
C ARG A 50 15.64 -2.32 2.62
N GLU A 51 15.13 -3.52 2.38
CA GLU A 51 15.79 -4.58 1.61
C GLU A 51 15.31 -4.67 0.15
N ALA A 52 14.11 -4.20 -0.17
CA ALA A 52 13.51 -4.38 -1.48
C ALA A 52 12.59 -3.21 -1.88
N ASN A 53 12.54 -2.96 -3.18
CA ASN A 53 11.53 -2.09 -3.79
C ASN A 53 10.81 -2.87 -4.88
N VAL A 54 9.47 -2.90 -4.79
CA VAL A 54 8.59 -3.47 -5.80
C VAL A 54 7.73 -2.34 -6.35
N SER A 55 7.82 -2.11 -7.66
CA SER A 55 6.96 -1.17 -8.37
C SER A 55 6.11 -1.91 -9.40
N ILE A 56 4.80 -1.71 -9.31
CA ILE A 56 3.81 -2.29 -10.23
C ILE A 56 3.17 -1.12 -10.98
N SER A 57 3.22 -1.18 -12.31
CA SER A 57 2.51 -0.23 -13.16
C SER A 57 2.02 -0.90 -14.41
N THR A 58 0.97 -0.35 -15.02
CA THR A 58 0.55 -0.81 -16.35
C THR A 58 1.68 -0.56 -17.35
N THR A 59 1.92 -1.52 -18.24
CA THR A 59 2.92 -1.38 -19.31
C THR A 59 2.45 -0.26 -20.22
N GLY A 60 2.88 0.98 -19.98
CA GLY A 60 2.28 2.16 -20.59
C GLY A 60 2.66 2.39 -22.04
N GLY A 61 2.57 1.35 -22.87
CA GLY A 61 2.71 1.34 -24.33
C GLY A 61 1.36 1.35 -25.08
N GLY A 62 0.22 1.58 -24.42
CA GLY A 62 -1.11 1.58 -25.03
C GLY A 62 -2.01 2.75 -24.62
N ASP A 63 -3.26 2.77 -25.14
CA ASP A 63 -4.22 3.87 -25.01
C ASP A 63 -4.81 4.08 -23.60
N GLY A 64 -4.58 3.17 -22.65
CA GLY A 64 -5.09 3.29 -21.28
C GLY A 64 -4.91 2.01 -20.46
N VAL A 65 -5.65 1.93 -19.35
CA VAL A 65 -5.75 0.73 -18.49
C VAL A 65 -6.55 -0.34 -19.23
N THR A 66 -6.01 -1.54 -19.34
CA THR A 66 -6.64 -2.69 -20.02
C THR A 66 -7.44 -3.57 -19.05
N GLU A 67 -8.25 -4.49 -19.58
CA GLU A 67 -8.92 -5.51 -18.77
C GLU A 67 -7.93 -6.38 -17.98
N GLN A 68 -6.75 -6.65 -18.55
CA GLN A 68 -5.71 -7.42 -17.86
C GLN A 68 -5.13 -6.62 -16.68
N ASP A 69 -4.93 -5.31 -16.86
CA ASP A 69 -4.50 -4.43 -15.76
C ASP A 69 -5.56 -4.38 -14.65
N LEU A 70 -6.85 -4.34 -15.01
CA LEU A 70 -7.95 -4.38 -14.05
C LEU A 70 -8.01 -5.71 -13.29
N ALA A 71 -7.83 -6.84 -13.98
CA ALA A 71 -7.80 -8.16 -13.38
C ALA A 71 -6.65 -8.26 -12.36
N LEU A 72 -5.43 -7.86 -12.75
CA LEU A 72 -4.28 -7.84 -11.86
C LEU A 72 -4.49 -6.94 -10.64
N ALA A 73 -5.02 -5.73 -10.83
CA ALA A 73 -5.31 -4.81 -9.73
C ALA A 73 -6.31 -5.41 -8.73
N ARG A 74 -7.33 -6.14 -9.22
CA ARG A 74 -8.30 -6.85 -8.37
C ARG A 74 -7.64 -7.99 -7.59
N GLU A 75 -6.76 -8.75 -8.22
CA GLU A 75 -6.03 -9.83 -7.55
C GLU A 75 -5.13 -9.29 -6.44
N ILE A 76 -4.41 -8.19 -6.69
CA ILE A 76 -3.60 -7.49 -5.68
C ILE A 76 -4.48 -7.05 -4.50
N PHE A 77 -5.64 -6.44 -4.77
CA PHE A 77 -6.57 -6.02 -3.73
C PHE A 77 -7.07 -7.22 -2.91
N SER A 78 -7.49 -8.31 -3.56
CA SER A 78 -7.95 -9.51 -2.87
C SER A 78 -6.86 -10.15 -2.01
N ALA A 79 -5.61 -10.18 -2.48
CA ALA A 79 -4.47 -10.66 -1.70
C ALA A 79 -4.20 -9.77 -0.48
N ALA A 80 -4.22 -8.45 -0.65
CA ALA A 80 -4.04 -7.50 0.45
C ALA A 80 -5.18 -7.59 1.49
N ALA A 81 -6.42 -7.74 1.05
CA ALA A 81 -7.57 -7.94 1.93
C ALA A 81 -7.45 -9.24 2.74
N ARG A 82 -6.95 -10.32 2.10
CA ARG A 82 -6.69 -11.58 2.82
C ARG A 82 -5.60 -11.41 3.87
N TYR A 83 -4.50 -10.74 3.52
CA TYR A 83 -3.43 -10.42 4.45
C TYR A 83 -3.95 -9.63 5.67
N LEU A 84 -4.79 -8.62 5.45
CA LEU A 84 -5.44 -7.87 6.53
C LEU A 84 -6.26 -8.79 7.46
N ALA A 85 -7.13 -9.63 6.90
CA ALA A 85 -7.95 -10.53 7.69
C ALA A 85 -7.11 -11.51 8.52
N ASP A 86 -6.00 -12.00 7.98
CA ASP A 86 -5.07 -12.86 8.73
C ASP A 86 -4.35 -12.10 9.85
N CYS A 87 -3.94 -10.85 9.61
CA CYS A 87 -3.39 -9.97 10.65
C CYS A 87 -4.38 -9.72 11.79
N GLU A 88 -5.63 -9.38 11.47
CA GLU A 88 -6.69 -9.15 12.46
C GLU A 88 -6.97 -10.41 13.29
N ARG A 89 -7.03 -11.57 12.63
CA ARG A 89 -7.24 -12.86 13.30
C ARG A 89 -6.09 -13.17 14.27
N LEU A 90 -4.84 -13.03 13.83
CA LEU A 90 -3.66 -13.28 14.66
C LEU A 90 -3.56 -12.29 15.83
N HIS A 91 -3.83 -11.01 15.57
CA HIS A 91 -3.87 -9.99 16.62
C HIS A 91 -4.90 -10.34 17.71
N SER A 92 -6.11 -10.74 17.31
CA SER A 92 -7.18 -11.15 18.23
C SER A 92 -6.78 -12.37 19.08
N GLN A 93 -6.02 -13.31 18.52
CA GLN A 93 -5.52 -14.48 19.24
C GLN A 93 -4.50 -14.10 20.31
N THR A 94 -3.51 -13.28 19.99
CA THR A 94 -2.51 -12.78 20.95
C THR A 94 -3.17 -12.01 22.10
N SER A 95 -4.17 -11.18 21.81
CA SER A 95 -4.91 -10.46 22.86
C SER A 95 -5.64 -11.40 23.82
N ALA A 96 -6.22 -12.49 23.33
CA ALA A 96 -6.90 -13.48 24.16
C ALA A 96 -5.94 -14.29 25.03
N GLU A 97 -4.78 -14.69 24.48
CA GLU A 97 -3.74 -15.40 25.22
C GLU A 97 -3.16 -14.55 26.37
N ASN A 98 -2.90 -13.27 26.11
CA ASN A 98 -2.40 -12.36 27.13
C ASN A 98 -3.43 -12.13 28.25
N ALA A 99 -4.71 -11.97 27.91
CA ALA A 99 -5.78 -11.81 28.90
C ALA A 99 -5.96 -13.06 29.79
N ALA A 100 -5.74 -14.26 29.23
CA ALA A 100 -5.79 -15.51 29.99
C ALA A 100 -4.56 -15.67 30.92
N SER A 101 -3.39 -15.18 30.50
CA SER A 101 -2.16 -15.18 31.32
C SER A 101 -2.21 -14.20 32.49
N ASP A 102 -2.86 -13.03 32.33
CA ASP A 102 -3.02 -12.05 33.42
C ASP A 102 -4.07 -12.47 34.46
N ALA A 103 -4.95 -13.42 34.11
CA ALA A 103 -6.02 -13.93 34.97
C ALA A 103 -5.64 -15.20 35.77
N ALA A 104 -4.45 -15.76 35.53
CA ALA A 104 -3.93 -16.98 36.17
C ALA A 104 -2.90 -16.64 37.26
#